data_AF-A0A7J3X6S1-F1
#
_entry.id   AF-A0A7J3X6S1-F1
#
_cell.length_a   1.000
_cell.length_b   1.000
_cell.length_c   1.000
_cell.angle_alpha   90.00
_cell.angle_beta   90.00
_cell.angle_gamma   90.00
#
_symmetry.space_group_name_H-M   'P 1'
#
loop_
_entity.id
_entity.type
_entity.pdbx_description
1 polymer ?
#
loop_
_entity_poly.entity_id
_entity_poly.type
_entity_poly.pdbx_seq_one_letter_code
_entity_poly.pdbx_strand_id
1 'polypeptide(L)'
;MPSSSPASSMSTLASFILASLSLGASSTCAAISPPPRQLQGLKGFSPATLISRFQDYCSSGAPLALDCSVEVDCRDGEAYCGRCCRRAAVPLLRSDIERLAGELGDVHRYVEWVSGVPVLKRIKGGACVLLDPSSGRCTVYEARPLACRLYPLIYTPGLWVHVDPACPKSSTVSVETIVKCASLVEDFPKMVARDWLREVHVLSASSYREALRKSLVAKFNMR
;
A
#
# COMPACT_ATOMS: atom_id res chain seq x y z
N MET A 1 33.07 -7.04 -57.58
CA MET A 1 32.64 -6.39 -56.33
C MET A 1 31.13 -6.46 -56.24
N PRO A 2 30.56 -7.24 -55.31
CA PRO A 2 29.17 -7.10 -54.92
C PRO A 2 29.09 -6.50 -53.50
N SER A 3 28.28 -5.46 -53.37
CA SER A 3 27.82 -4.86 -52.13
C SER A 3 26.73 -5.72 -51.50
N SER A 4 26.92 -6.18 -50.27
CA SER A 4 25.89 -6.86 -49.46
C SER A 4 25.43 -5.97 -48.31
N SER A 5 24.16 -5.58 -48.34
CA SER A 5 23.43 -4.89 -47.27
C SER A 5 23.18 -5.80 -46.05
N PRO A 6 23.18 -5.30 -44.80
CA PRO A 6 22.80 -6.09 -43.64
C PRO A 6 21.30 -5.93 -43.35
N ALA A 7 20.48 -6.81 -43.91
CA ALA A 7 19.07 -6.96 -43.55
C ALA A 7 18.89 -8.27 -42.77
N SER A 8 19.32 -8.32 -41.50
CA SER A 8 19.09 -9.50 -40.65
C SER A 8 19.16 -9.26 -39.14
N SER A 9 18.99 -8.03 -38.65
CA SER A 9 19.06 -7.73 -37.21
C SER A 9 17.78 -7.20 -36.56
N MET A 10 16.64 -7.17 -37.27
CA MET A 10 15.39 -6.67 -36.69
C MET A 10 14.43 -7.77 -36.19
N SER A 11 14.59 -9.04 -36.59
CA SER A 11 13.68 -10.09 -36.11
C SER A 11 14.03 -10.61 -34.71
N THR A 12 15.31 -10.56 -34.32
CA THR A 12 15.78 -11.03 -33.02
C THR A 12 15.40 -10.07 -31.88
N LEU A 13 15.45 -8.76 -32.13
CA LEU A 13 15.03 -7.73 -31.16
C LEU A 13 13.51 -7.76 -30.93
N ALA A 14 12.71 -7.91 -31.98
CA ALA A 14 11.26 -8.06 -31.84
C ALA A 14 10.89 -9.35 -31.09
N SER A 15 11.62 -10.45 -31.32
CA SER A 15 11.41 -11.72 -30.61
C SER A 15 11.87 -11.66 -29.15
N PHE A 16 12.94 -10.94 -28.83
CA PHE A 16 13.37 -10.67 -27.45
C PHE A 16 12.39 -9.76 -26.71
N ILE A 17 11.84 -8.73 -27.37
CA ILE A 17 10.85 -7.83 -26.79
C ILE A 17 9.52 -8.58 -26.57
N LEU A 18 9.07 -9.42 -27.51
CA LEU A 18 7.89 -10.26 -27.35
C LEU A 18 8.08 -11.37 -26.29
N ALA A 19 9.26 -11.97 -26.19
CA ALA A 19 9.59 -12.91 -25.11
C ALA A 19 9.60 -12.20 -23.75
N SER A 20 10.12 -10.98 -23.68
CA SER A 20 10.12 -10.15 -22.45
C SER A 20 8.72 -9.65 -22.06
N LEU A 21 7.81 -9.50 -23.04
CA LEU A 21 6.40 -9.18 -22.81
C LEU A 21 5.59 -10.42 -22.38
N SER A 22 6.02 -11.63 -22.77
CA SER A 22 5.44 -12.89 -22.30
C SER A 22 5.91 -13.28 -20.88
N LEU A 23 7.09 -12.80 -20.50
CA LEU A 23 7.63 -12.79 -19.13
C LEU A 23 7.32 -11.45 -18.43
N GLY A 24 6.18 -10.84 -18.76
CA GLY A 24 5.62 -9.77 -17.95
C GLY A 24 5.67 -10.22 -16.49
N ALA A 25 6.30 -9.39 -15.65
CA ALA A 25 6.52 -9.64 -14.23
C ALA A 25 5.19 -9.72 -13.46
N SER A 26 4.41 -10.76 -13.71
CA SER A 26 3.48 -11.30 -12.75
C SER A 26 4.37 -11.97 -11.72
N SER A 27 4.65 -11.25 -10.63
CA SER A 27 5.06 -11.89 -9.38
C SER A 27 4.10 -13.05 -9.17
N THR A 28 4.57 -14.27 -9.41
CA THR A 28 3.74 -15.45 -9.23
C THR A 28 3.31 -15.46 -7.77
N CYS A 29 2.08 -15.88 -7.50
CA CYS A 29 1.52 -15.87 -6.15
C CYS A 29 2.45 -16.61 -5.15
N ALA A 30 3.25 -17.59 -5.62
CA ALA A 30 4.33 -18.25 -4.88
C ALA A 30 5.42 -17.33 -4.32
N ALA A 31 5.74 -16.20 -4.95
CA ALA A 31 6.72 -15.22 -4.47
C ALA A 31 6.22 -14.37 -3.30
N ILE A 32 4.91 -14.41 -3.00
CA ILE A 32 4.22 -13.55 -2.03
C ILE A 32 3.64 -14.38 -0.89
N SER A 33 3.98 -15.68 -0.83
CA SER A 33 3.54 -16.56 0.25
C SER A 33 3.97 -15.99 1.61
N PRO A 34 3.08 -15.94 2.61
CA PRO A 34 3.42 -15.43 3.91
C PRO A 34 4.59 -16.21 4.51
N PRO A 35 5.73 -15.59 4.81
CA PRO A 35 6.87 -16.32 5.36
C PRO A 35 6.49 -16.82 6.78
N PRO A 36 6.60 -18.13 7.07
CA PRO A 36 6.06 -18.73 8.30
C PRO A 36 6.54 -18.06 9.59
N ARG A 37 7.78 -17.54 9.61
CA ARG A 37 8.34 -16.80 10.75
C ARG A 37 7.60 -15.49 11.05
N GLN A 38 7.12 -14.79 10.03
CA GLN A 38 6.45 -13.49 10.19
C GLN A 38 4.94 -13.61 10.48
N LEU A 39 4.42 -14.83 10.51
CA LEU A 39 3.04 -15.12 10.95
C LEU A 39 2.92 -15.35 12.45
N GLN A 40 4.05 -15.55 13.14
CA GLN A 40 4.06 -15.75 14.59
C GLN A 40 3.63 -14.46 15.30
N GLY A 41 2.58 -14.53 16.14
CA GLY A 41 2.07 -13.38 16.88
C GLY A 41 0.98 -12.57 16.16
N LEU A 42 0.59 -12.96 14.94
CA LEU A 42 -0.62 -12.41 14.32
C LEU A 42 -1.87 -12.80 15.13
N LYS A 43 -2.73 -11.83 15.40
CA LYS A 43 -4.01 -12.05 16.10
C LYS A 43 -5.13 -12.27 15.08
N GLY A 44 -6.07 -13.16 15.38
CA GLY A 44 -7.29 -13.39 14.60
C GLY A 44 -7.31 -14.70 13.80
N PHE A 45 -6.17 -15.16 13.28
CA PHE A 45 -6.09 -16.39 12.48
C PHE A 45 -4.84 -17.22 12.82
N SER A 46 -4.96 -18.55 12.70
CA SER A 46 -3.79 -19.41 12.84
C SER A 46 -2.85 -19.25 11.62
N PRO A 47 -1.52 -19.33 11.80
CA PRO A 47 -0.58 -19.30 10.67
C PRO A 47 -0.89 -20.36 9.60
N ALA A 48 -1.30 -21.56 10.01
CA ALA A 48 -1.66 -22.64 9.09
C ALA A 48 -2.87 -22.26 8.21
N THR A 49 -3.90 -21.64 8.80
CA THR A 49 -5.08 -21.18 8.06
C THR A 49 -4.73 -20.10 7.03
N LEU A 50 -3.86 -19.15 7.39
CA LEU A 50 -3.44 -18.10 6.45
C LEU A 50 -2.64 -18.68 5.28
N ILE A 51 -1.71 -19.59 5.56
CA ILE A 51 -0.92 -20.26 4.52
C ILE A 51 -1.83 -21.06 3.58
N SER A 52 -2.75 -21.88 4.12
CA SER A 52 -3.63 -22.71 3.29
C SER A 52 -4.54 -21.85 2.41
N ARG A 53 -5.15 -20.80 2.97
CA ARG A 53 -6.00 -19.88 2.20
C ARG A 53 -5.23 -19.11 1.13
N PHE A 54 -3.98 -18.75 1.42
CA PHE A 54 -3.11 -18.13 0.44
C PHE A 54 -2.80 -19.08 -0.72
N GLN A 55 -2.48 -20.35 -0.42
CA GLN A 55 -2.26 -21.39 -1.43
C GLN A 55 -3.51 -21.67 -2.27
N ASP A 56 -4.70 -21.73 -1.65
CA ASP A 56 -5.97 -21.89 -2.36
C ASP A 56 -6.22 -20.73 -3.32
N TYR A 57 -6.04 -19.49 -2.86
CA TYR A 57 -6.18 -18.29 -3.67
C TYR A 57 -5.22 -18.32 -4.87
N CYS A 58 -3.94 -18.62 -4.63
CA CYS A 58 -2.95 -18.75 -5.69
C CYS A 58 -3.32 -19.82 -6.72
N SER A 59 -3.82 -20.96 -6.26
CA SER A 59 -4.19 -22.09 -7.11
C SER A 59 -5.46 -21.84 -7.92
N SER A 60 -6.32 -20.93 -7.47
CA SER A 60 -7.53 -20.52 -8.20
C SER A 60 -7.25 -19.69 -9.46
N GLY A 61 -6.00 -19.24 -9.66
CA GLY A 61 -5.65 -18.34 -10.75
C GLY A 61 -6.20 -16.91 -10.60
N ALA A 62 -6.74 -16.57 -9.42
CA ALA A 62 -7.22 -15.23 -9.12
C ALA A 62 -6.07 -14.23 -9.25
N PRO A 63 -6.26 -13.12 -10.01
CA PRO A 63 -5.21 -12.12 -10.16
C PRO A 63 -4.92 -11.49 -8.80
N LEU A 64 -3.65 -11.28 -8.48
CA LEU A 64 -3.29 -10.39 -7.38
C LEU A 64 -3.83 -9.01 -7.72
N ALA A 65 -4.72 -8.49 -6.87
CA ALA A 65 -5.44 -7.27 -7.18
C ALA A 65 -4.49 -6.07 -7.14
N LEU A 66 -4.15 -5.53 -8.31
CA LEU A 66 -3.44 -4.25 -8.45
C LEU A 66 -4.25 -3.07 -7.89
N ASP A 67 -5.54 -3.28 -7.63
CA ASP A 67 -6.54 -2.31 -7.20
C ASP A 67 -7.35 -2.76 -5.98
N CYS A 68 -6.78 -3.55 -5.06
CA CYS A 68 -7.53 -3.92 -3.85
C CYS A 68 -8.02 -2.69 -3.06
N SER A 69 -9.32 -2.72 -2.70
CA SER A 69 -9.93 -1.93 -1.63
C SER A 69 -10.44 -2.87 -0.53
N VAL A 70 -10.19 -2.49 0.72
CA VAL A 70 -10.65 -3.24 1.90
C VAL A 70 -11.93 -2.59 2.40
N GLU A 71 -13.04 -3.31 2.28
CA GLU A 71 -14.35 -2.83 2.67
C GLU A 71 -14.62 -3.11 4.14
N VAL A 72 -14.90 -2.06 4.91
CA VAL A 72 -15.22 -2.12 6.33
C VAL A 72 -16.33 -1.10 6.63
N ASP A 73 -17.36 -1.53 7.35
CA ASP A 73 -18.40 -0.61 7.82
C ASP A 73 -17.87 0.26 8.97
N CYS A 74 -17.46 1.48 8.62
CA CYS A 74 -16.92 2.46 9.55
C CYS A 74 -17.98 3.17 10.42
N ARG A 75 -19.27 2.83 10.31
CA ARG A 75 -20.32 3.44 11.15
C ARG A 75 -20.14 3.07 12.62
N ASP A 76 -20.35 4.07 13.46
CA ASP A 76 -20.27 4.02 14.93
C ASP A 76 -21.47 4.81 15.50
N GLY A 77 -22.62 4.13 15.60
CA GLY A 77 -23.91 4.77 15.86
C GLY A 77 -24.38 5.64 14.69
N GLU A 78 -24.72 6.89 14.97
CA GLU A 78 -25.18 7.87 13.97
C GLU A 78 -24.03 8.55 13.21
N ALA A 79 -22.78 8.35 13.65
CA ALA A 79 -21.57 8.95 13.09
C ALA A 79 -20.63 7.90 12.47
N TYR A 80 -19.51 8.36 11.92
CA TYR A 80 -18.41 7.53 11.44
C TYR A 80 -17.23 7.55 12.43
N CYS A 81 -16.59 6.38 12.58
CA CYS A 81 -15.52 6.16 13.55
C CYS A 81 -14.33 7.14 13.43
N GLY A 82 -13.85 7.40 12.21
CA GLY A 82 -12.78 8.36 11.93
C GLY A 82 -11.44 8.16 12.66
N ARG A 83 -11.22 7.03 13.37
CA ARG A 83 -10.00 6.78 14.17
C ARG A 83 -8.75 6.72 13.30
N CYS A 84 -8.82 6.14 12.10
CA CYS A 84 -7.70 6.11 11.16
C CYS A 84 -7.26 7.53 10.77
N CYS A 85 -8.21 8.44 10.49
CA CYS A 85 -7.92 9.84 10.17
C CYS A 85 -7.24 10.60 11.31
N ARG A 86 -7.45 10.20 12.57
CA ARG A 86 -6.86 10.86 13.75
C ARG A 86 -5.48 10.32 14.13
N ARG A 87 -5.07 9.16 13.62
CA ARG A 87 -3.84 8.48 14.06
C ARG A 87 -2.84 8.22 12.95
N ALA A 88 -3.31 8.02 11.73
CA ALA A 88 -2.46 7.69 10.60
C ALA A 88 -1.71 8.93 10.08
N ALA A 89 -0.47 8.70 9.68
CA ALA A 89 0.18 9.52 8.67
C ALA A 89 -0.01 8.75 7.36
N VAL A 90 -0.48 9.43 6.31
CA VAL A 90 -0.90 8.77 5.06
C VAL A 90 0.07 9.21 3.96
N PRO A 91 1.07 8.39 3.61
CA PRO A 91 1.88 8.60 2.42
C PRO A 91 1.02 8.57 1.17
N LEU A 92 1.38 9.39 0.20
CA LEU A 92 0.66 9.50 -1.06
C LEU A 92 1.54 9.01 -2.20
N LEU A 93 0.96 8.25 -3.13
CA LEU A 93 1.55 7.98 -4.44
C LEU A 93 1.31 9.16 -5.38
N ARG A 94 2.02 9.21 -6.50
CA ARG A 94 1.77 10.21 -7.55
C ARG A 94 0.32 10.13 -8.07
N SER A 95 -0.17 8.91 -8.26
CA SER A 95 -1.56 8.63 -8.63
C SER A 95 -2.58 9.02 -7.53
N ASP A 96 -2.17 9.09 -6.27
CA ASP A 96 -3.04 9.62 -5.20
C ASP A 96 -3.16 11.14 -5.31
N ILE A 97 -2.06 11.84 -5.60
CA ILE A 97 -2.05 13.30 -5.80
C ILE A 97 -2.94 13.68 -6.97
N GLU A 98 -2.81 13.00 -8.11
CA GLU A 98 -3.64 13.25 -9.30
C GLU A 98 -5.13 13.05 -9.00
N ARG A 99 -5.48 11.95 -8.34
CA ARG A 99 -6.87 11.65 -7.97
C ARG A 99 -7.44 12.66 -6.97
N LEU A 100 -6.66 13.06 -5.97
CA LEU A 100 -7.08 14.09 -5.02
C LEU A 100 -7.21 15.47 -5.67
N ALA A 101 -6.32 15.81 -6.61
CA ALA A 101 -6.42 17.07 -7.36
C ALA A 101 -7.69 17.12 -8.22
N GLY A 102 -8.09 15.99 -8.82
CA GLY A 102 -9.37 15.89 -9.53
C GLY A 102 -10.59 16.17 -8.65
N GLU A 103 -10.55 15.79 -7.38
CA GLU A 103 -11.65 15.96 -6.43
C GLU A 103 -11.62 17.32 -5.70
N LEU A 104 -10.43 17.81 -5.34
CA LEU A 104 -10.24 18.96 -4.45
C LEU A 104 -9.69 20.21 -5.15
N GLY A 105 -9.28 20.10 -6.41
CA GLY A 105 -8.57 21.16 -7.13
C GLY A 105 -7.14 21.31 -6.63
N ASP A 106 -6.84 22.41 -5.95
CA ASP A 106 -5.48 22.70 -5.44
C ASP A 106 -5.09 21.76 -4.29
N VAL A 107 -4.57 20.59 -4.66
CA VAL A 107 -4.16 19.51 -3.76
C VAL A 107 -3.05 19.92 -2.78
N HIS A 108 -2.23 20.92 -3.13
CA HIS A 108 -1.11 21.37 -2.29
C HIS A 108 -1.57 21.96 -0.95
N ARG A 109 -2.84 22.40 -0.86
CA ARG A 109 -3.44 22.85 0.41
C ARG A 109 -3.65 21.72 1.42
N TYR A 110 -3.70 20.47 0.94
CA TYR A 110 -4.05 19.28 1.71
C TYR A 110 -2.86 18.33 1.94
N VAL A 111 -1.70 18.64 1.38
CA VAL A 111 -0.51 17.78 1.39
C VAL A 111 0.66 18.50 2.04
N GLU A 112 1.46 17.78 2.80
CA GLU A 112 2.75 18.25 3.33
C GLU A 112 3.86 17.25 3.00
N TRP A 113 5.11 17.71 2.95
CA TRP A 113 6.26 16.85 2.65
C TRP A 113 6.99 16.48 3.93
N VAL A 114 7.16 15.18 4.16
CA VAL A 114 7.89 14.63 5.31
C VAL A 114 8.97 13.71 4.80
N SER A 115 10.24 14.07 5.04
CA SER A 115 11.41 13.27 4.62
C SER A 115 11.39 12.92 3.12
N GLY A 116 10.99 13.87 2.26
CA GLY A 116 10.94 13.67 0.81
C GLY A 116 9.73 12.87 0.31
N VAL A 117 8.76 12.54 1.17
CA VAL A 117 7.52 11.87 0.80
C VAL A 117 6.32 12.79 1.04
N PRO A 118 5.40 12.97 0.08
CA PRO A 118 4.17 13.70 0.31
C PRO A 118 3.22 12.86 1.18
N VAL A 119 2.65 13.50 2.19
CA VAL A 119 1.67 12.90 3.10
C VAL A 119 0.45 13.82 3.23
N LEU A 120 -0.71 13.26 3.57
CA LEU A 120 -1.88 14.09 3.91
C LEU A 120 -1.57 14.95 5.14
N LYS A 121 -1.81 16.26 4.99
CA LYS A 121 -1.59 17.25 6.04
C LYS A 121 -2.44 16.95 7.27
N ARG A 122 -1.88 17.27 8.45
CA ARG A 122 -2.59 17.17 9.73
C ARG A 122 -2.93 18.56 10.28
N ILE A 123 -4.17 18.78 10.69
CA ILE A 123 -4.62 20.04 11.30
C ILE A 123 -4.22 20.12 12.78
N LYS A 124 -4.37 21.30 13.39
CA LYS A 124 -4.18 21.48 14.84
C LYS A 124 -5.08 20.52 15.62
N GLY A 125 -4.51 19.78 16.58
CA GLY A 125 -5.17 18.66 17.25
C GLY A 125 -4.89 17.30 16.61
N GLY A 126 -4.15 17.26 15.50
CA GLY A 126 -3.64 16.03 14.93
C GLY A 126 -4.71 15.17 14.28
N ALA A 127 -5.67 15.75 13.58
CA ALA A 127 -6.53 15.00 12.65
C ALA A 127 -6.07 15.23 11.20
N CYS A 128 -6.37 14.29 10.30
CA CYS A 128 -6.21 14.50 8.87
C CYS A 128 -7.06 15.69 8.42
N VAL A 129 -6.53 16.52 7.51
CA VAL A 129 -7.21 17.69 6.94
C VAL A 129 -8.50 17.36 6.17
N LEU A 130 -8.66 16.11 5.73
CA LEU A 130 -9.82 15.62 4.97
C LEU A 130 -10.90 14.96 5.85
N LEU A 131 -10.79 15.09 7.17
CA LEU A 131 -11.80 14.60 8.11
C LEU A 131 -12.85 15.68 8.35
N ASP A 132 -14.13 15.35 8.15
CA ASP A 132 -15.22 16.13 8.71
C ASP A 132 -15.34 15.82 10.22
N PRO A 133 -15.09 16.80 11.11
CA PRO A 133 -15.13 16.57 12.55
C PRO A 133 -16.55 16.34 13.08
N SER A 134 -17.58 16.79 12.35
CA SER A 134 -18.98 16.68 12.78
C SER A 134 -19.54 15.28 12.55
N SER A 135 -19.37 14.73 11.35
CA SER A 135 -19.83 13.37 11.00
C SER A 135 -18.79 12.29 11.28
N GLY A 136 -17.52 12.65 11.41
CA GLY A 136 -16.40 11.71 11.46
C GLY A 136 -16.05 11.06 10.11
N ARG A 137 -16.72 11.45 9.02
CA ARG A 137 -16.51 10.91 7.67
C ARG A 137 -15.34 11.61 6.98
N CYS A 138 -14.67 10.90 6.08
CA CYS A 138 -13.73 11.54 5.15
C CYS A 138 -14.51 12.32 4.09
N THR A 139 -14.13 13.58 3.86
CA THR A 139 -14.80 14.45 2.88
C THR A 139 -14.62 13.97 1.44
N VAL A 140 -13.56 13.18 1.17
CA VAL A 140 -13.25 12.61 -0.14
C VAL A 140 -13.27 11.08 -0.13
N TYR A 141 -14.27 10.49 0.53
CA TYR A 141 -14.30 9.04 0.80
C TYR A 141 -14.10 8.17 -0.45
N GLU A 142 -14.68 8.56 -1.60
CA GLU A 142 -14.55 7.82 -2.86
C GLU A 142 -13.16 8.01 -3.51
N ALA A 143 -12.55 9.19 -3.35
CA ALA A 143 -11.24 9.50 -3.91
C ALA A 143 -10.06 9.15 -2.97
N ARG A 144 -10.32 8.51 -1.82
CA ARG A 144 -9.35 8.17 -0.77
C ARG A 144 -8.02 7.62 -1.31
N PRO A 145 -6.85 8.05 -0.81
CA PRO A 145 -5.55 7.50 -1.19
C PRO A 145 -5.46 5.98 -1.05
N LEU A 146 -4.53 5.35 -1.75
CA LEU A 146 -4.37 3.89 -1.73
C LEU A 146 -4.16 3.36 -0.30
N ALA A 147 -3.31 3.99 0.50
CA ALA A 147 -3.13 3.63 1.91
C ALA A 147 -4.44 3.67 2.73
N CYS A 148 -5.35 4.60 2.42
CA CYS A 148 -6.65 4.70 3.10
C CYS A 148 -7.66 3.66 2.62
N ARG A 149 -7.55 3.16 1.37
CA ARG A 149 -8.36 2.05 0.85
C ARG A 149 -7.88 0.69 1.34
N LEU A 150 -6.57 0.54 1.57
CA LEU A 150 -5.99 -0.69 2.11
C LEU A 150 -6.24 -0.85 3.61
N TYR A 151 -6.47 0.25 4.34
CA TYR A 151 -6.78 0.20 5.76
C TYR A 151 -8.07 -0.59 6.02
N PRO A 152 -8.11 -1.52 7.00
CA PRO A 152 -7.16 -1.70 8.12
C PRO A 152 -6.02 -2.69 7.90
N LEU A 153 -5.71 -3.13 6.67
CA LEU A 153 -4.53 -3.95 6.44
C LEU A 153 -3.26 -3.11 6.52
N ILE A 154 -2.30 -3.59 7.31
CA ILE A 154 -1.01 -2.94 7.54
C ILE A 154 0.14 -3.95 7.39
N TYR A 155 1.30 -3.43 7.02
CA TYR A 155 2.56 -4.15 7.04
C TYR A 155 3.44 -3.59 8.16
N THR A 156 3.93 -4.46 9.05
CA THR A 156 4.84 -4.08 10.14
C THR A 156 6.17 -4.78 9.91
N PRO A 157 7.32 -4.08 9.88
CA PRO A 157 8.61 -4.74 9.70
C PRO A 157 8.82 -5.91 10.68
N GLY A 158 9.06 -7.11 10.14
CA GLY A 158 9.21 -8.34 10.92
C GLY A 158 7.92 -9.15 11.12
N LEU A 159 6.76 -8.56 10.81
CA LEU A 159 5.46 -9.22 10.74
C LEU A 159 4.92 -9.14 9.31
N TRP A 160 4.20 -10.16 8.88
CA TRP A 160 3.57 -10.13 7.57
C TRP A 160 2.35 -9.20 7.58
N VAL A 161 1.67 -9.07 6.44
CA VAL A 161 0.43 -8.28 6.34
C VAL A 161 -0.61 -8.80 7.33
N HIS A 162 -1.20 -7.87 8.09
CA HIS A 162 -2.19 -8.18 9.11
C HIS A 162 -3.16 -7.02 9.31
N VAL A 163 -4.22 -7.27 10.08
CA VAL A 163 -5.22 -6.28 10.40
C VAL A 163 -4.76 -5.43 11.58
N ASP A 164 -4.79 -4.11 11.44
CA ASP A 164 -4.49 -3.17 12.53
C ASP A 164 -5.49 -3.34 13.68
N PRO A 165 -5.05 -3.78 14.88
CA PRO A 165 -5.94 -3.97 16.03
C PRO A 165 -6.52 -2.65 16.57
N ALA A 166 -5.98 -1.50 16.14
CA ALA A 166 -6.56 -0.20 16.48
C ALA A 166 -7.89 0.09 15.75
N CYS A 167 -8.21 -0.65 14.68
CA CYS A 167 -9.50 -0.58 14.02
C CYS A 167 -10.56 -1.31 14.87
N PRO A 168 -11.64 -0.63 15.34
CA PRO A 168 -12.72 -1.28 16.10
C PRO A 168 -13.45 -2.38 15.33
N LYS A 169 -13.33 -2.38 14.00
CA LYS A 169 -13.95 -3.34 13.09
C LYS A 169 -12.94 -4.37 12.57
N SER A 170 -11.75 -4.47 13.17
CA SER A 170 -10.68 -5.37 12.74
C SER A 170 -11.11 -6.83 12.61
N SER A 171 -11.99 -7.30 13.50
CA SER A 171 -12.52 -8.67 13.47
C SER A 171 -13.44 -8.97 12.27
N THR A 172 -13.92 -7.95 11.55
CA THR A 172 -14.81 -8.12 10.37
C THR A 172 -14.03 -8.38 9.08
N VAL A 173 -12.71 -8.20 9.08
CA VAL A 173 -11.87 -8.41 7.91
C VAL A 173 -11.62 -9.89 7.70
N SER A 174 -12.06 -10.42 6.55
CA SER A 174 -11.93 -11.83 6.20
C SER A 174 -10.49 -12.22 5.84
N VAL A 175 -10.18 -13.51 5.95
CA VAL A 175 -8.88 -14.05 5.50
C VAL A 175 -8.73 -13.86 4.00
N GLU A 176 -9.82 -14.05 3.26
CA GLU A 176 -9.88 -13.90 1.81
C GLU A 176 -9.49 -12.47 1.40
N THR A 177 -9.96 -11.46 2.14
CA THR A 177 -9.55 -10.06 1.94
C THR A 177 -8.06 -9.85 2.23
N ILE A 178 -7.54 -10.42 3.32
CA ILE A 178 -6.11 -10.33 3.65
C ILE A 178 -5.27 -10.91 2.52
N VAL A 179 -5.58 -12.13 2.09
CA VAL A 179 -4.86 -12.86 1.03
C VAL A 179 -4.91 -12.09 -0.29
N LYS A 180 -6.09 -11.64 -0.71
CA LYS A 180 -6.29 -10.88 -1.96
C LYS A 180 -5.44 -9.60 -2.01
N CYS A 181 -5.27 -8.94 -0.87
CA CYS A 181 -4.71 -7.60 -0.79
C CYS A 181 -3.26 -7.56 -0.29
N ALA A 182 -2.74 -8.67 0.23
CA ALA A 182 -1.44 -8.73 0.89
C ALA A 182 -0.30 -8.18 0.01
N SER A 183 -0.25 -8.58 -1.26
CA SER A 183 0.76 -8.12 -2.20
C SER A 183 0.79 -6.60 -2.34
N LEU A 184 -0.38 -5.99 -2.47
CA LEU A 184 -0.50 -4.54 -2.63
C LEU A 184 -0.11 -3.79 -1.34
N VAL A 185 -0.46 -4.35 -0.17
CA VAL A 185 -0.07 -3.79 1.13
C VAL A 185 1.45 -3.88 1.34
N GLU A 186 2.06 -5.01 0.99
CA GLU A 186 3.51 -5.22 1.10
C GLU A 186 4.31 -4.36 0.11
N ASP A 187 3.78 -4.15 -1.10
CA ASP A 187 4.43 -3.36 -2.14
C ASP A 187 4.22 -1.86 -1.98
N PHE A 188 3.20 -1.41 -1.24
CA PHE A 188 2.89 0.01 -1.06
C PHE A 188 4.11 0.87 -0.64
N PRO A 189 4.95 0.49 0.35
CA PRO A 189 6.16 1.23 0.67
C PRO A 189 7.17 1.30 -0.48
N LYS A 190 7.28 0.24 -1.29
CA LYS A 190 8.16 0.19 -2.47
C LYS A 190 7.64 1.13 -3.56
N MET A 191 6.32 1.21 -3.73
CA MET A 191 5.67 2.13 -4.66
C MET A 191 5.93 3.58 -4.24
N VAL A 192 5.76 3.91 -2.96
CA VAL A 192 6.08 5.25 -2.41
C VAL A 192 7.55 5.60 -2.65
N ALA A 193 8.47 4.68 -2.36
CA ALA A 193 9.89 4.90 -2.57
C ALA A 193 10.23 5.10 -4.06
N ARG A 194 9.58 4.35 -4.96
CA ARG A 194 9.71 4.55 -6.41
C ARG A 194 9.28 5.95 -6.84
N ASP A 195 8.13 6.41 -6.35
CA ASP A 195 7.51 7.64 -6.83
C ASP A 195 8.28 8.90 -6.38
N TRP A 196 8.95 8.84 -5.22
CA TRP A 196 9.48 10.03 -4.55
C TRP A 196 10.92 9.95 -4.08
N LEU A 197 11.49 8.75 -3.89
CA LEU A 197 12.82 8.58 -3.27
C LEU A 197 13.92 8.11 -4.25
N ARG A 198 13.60 7.92 -5.53
CA ARG A 198 14.57 7.41 -6.54
C ARG A 198 15.71 8.38 -6.89
N GLU A 199 15.53 9.67 -6.66
CA GLU A 199 16.57 10.68 -6.89
C GLU A 199 17.35 11.05 -5.62
N VAL A 200 16.99 10.47 -4.46
CA VAL A 200 17.79 10.57 -3.24
C VAL A 200 18.96 9.60 -3.38
N HIS A 201 20.03 10.08 -4.01
CA HIS A 201 21.34 9.44 -4.09
C HIS A 201 21.64 8.65 -2.79
N VAL A 202 21.75 7.33 -2.91
CA VAL A 202 22.46 6.45 -1.97
C VAL A 202 22.18 6.74 -0.50
N LEU A 203 20.95 6.52 -0.05
CA LEU A 203 20.72 6.19 1.35
C LEU A 203 20.17 4.76 1.37
N SER A 204 21.08 3.83 1.68
CA SER A 204 20.85 2.38 1.74
C SER A 204 19.56 2.04 2.48
N ALA A 205 18.98 0.85 2.23
CA ALA A 205 17.75 0.38 2.86
C ALA A 205 17.72 0.43 4.41
N SER A 206 18.87 0.69 5.07
CA SER A 206 18.97 1.01 6.49
C SER A 206 18.47 2.42 6.81
N SER A 207 18.66 3.41 5.94
CA SER A 207 18.28 4.81 6.18
C SER A 207 16.76 5.04 6.08
N TYR A 208 16.07 4.39 5.13
CA TYR A 208 14.59 4.41 5.09
C TYR A 208 13.98 3.67 6.28
N ARG A 209 14.56 2.52 6.67
CA ARG A 209 14.17 1.80 7.90
C ARG A 209 14.40 2.66 9.13
N GLU A 210 15.49 3.40 9.20
CA GLU A 210 15.82 4.29 10.31
C GLU A 210 14.94 5.55 10.33
N ALA A 211 14.60 6.12 9.18
CA ALA A 211 13.66 7.25 9.08
C ALA A 211 12.23 6.83 9.48
N LEU A 212 11.76 5.68 9.00
CA LEU A 212 10.49 5.09 9.45
C LEU A 212 10.53 4.75 10.94
N ARG A 213 11.63 4.17 11.43
CA ARG A 213 11.82 3.86 12.85
C ARG A 213 11.80 5.13 13.70
N LYS A 214 12.50 6.19 13.31
CA LYS A 214 12.47 7.50 14.02
C LYS A 214 11.09 8.13 14.01
N SER A 215 10.36 8.04 12.89
CA SER A 215 8.96 8.51 12.79
C SER A 215 7.99 7.67 13.64
N LEU A 216 8.18 6.35 13.71
CA LEU A 216 7.41 5.43 14.55
C LEU A 216 7.75 5.57 16.04
N VAL A 217 9.02 5.78 16.39
CA VAL A 217 9.48 6.02 17.78
C VAL A 217 8.97 7.38 18.28
N ALA A 218 8.92 8.40 17.42
CA ALA A 218 8.26 9.66 17.75
C ALA A 218 6.76 9.47 18.07
N LYS A 219 6.07 8.50 17.42
CA LYS A 219 4.69 8.12 17.77
C LYS A 219 4.56 7.38 19.11
N PHE A 220 5.60 6.70 19.57
CA PHE A 220 5.59 5.97 20.85
C PHE A 220 5.98 6.84 22.05
N ASN A 221 6.82 7.86 21.86
CA ASN A 221 7.27 8.77 22.93
C ASN A 221 6.35 9.97 23.19
N MET A 222 5.19 10.06 22.52
CA MET A 222 4.14 11.06 22.79
C MET A 222 2.97 10.48 23.59
N ARG A 223 3.20 9.42 24.39
CA ARG A 223 2.27 8.92 25.40
C ARG A 223 2.76 9.28 26.79
#